data_AF-A0A349KXF2-F1
#
_entry.id   AF-A0A349KXF2-F1
#
_cell.length_a   1.000
_cell.length_b   1.000
_cell.length_c   1.000
_cell.angle_alpha   90.00
_cell.angle_beta   90.00
_cell.angle_gamma   90.00
#
_symmetry.space_group_name_H-M   'P 1'
#
loop_
_entity.id
_entity.type
_entity.pdbx_description
1 polymer ?
#
loop_
_entity_poly.entity_id
_entity_poly.type
_entity_poly.pdbx_seq_one_letter_code
_entity_poly.pdbx_strand_id
1 'polypeptide(L)'
;MLNEREIESCYLGQFIPVHYHHNMLMDQNRMHGFKSAIDYAVKPGMKVLELGGGTGVLSCFAAAKADKVWCVEFNPDMVKEARKMLALNANGEKVEVVHADAFEYLPPEPVDLVICEMIHVGMLREKQVEVIESFKRRYLQRFGGPLPIFLPEAIIMAVQAMQQEYDFEGFYAPIVQFQESTAIHPGVLELAPPSVYSIIDFNQNTDSVFSFDGKFVVERSGTLNSLRFITKNILAVVPERSSTIDWLNHYMSLPLAAPLKVKAGDVLQVSFQYRAGGSIPSLEASMRACIVYDAALQAEHRATVYA
;
A
#
# COMPACT_ATOMS: atom_id res chain seq x y z
N MET A 1 9.57 -17.39 -24.44
CA MET A 1 8.63 -16.26 -24.54
C MET A 1 7.81 -16.28 -23.27
N LEU A 2 7.76 -15.16 -22.54
CA LEU A 2 6.90 -15.05 -21.37
C LEU A 2 5.44 -15.14 -21.84
N ASN A 3 4.59 -15.85 -21.11
CA ASN A 3 3.15 -15.91 -21.39
C ASN A 3 2.48 -14.56 -21.01
N GLU A 4 1.26 -14.31 -21.49
CA GLU A 4 0.55 -13.03 -21.26
C GLU A 4 0.43 -12.68 -19.77
N ARG A 5 0.25 -13.69 -18.90
CA ARG A 5 0.18 -13.50 -17.44
C ARG A 5 1.54 -13.10 -16.86
N GLU A 6 2.62 -13.72 -17.30
CA GLU A 6 3.99 -13.33 -16.93
C GLU A 6 4.34 -11.92 -17.42
N ILE A 7 3.89 -11.55 -18.63
CA ILE A 7 4.06 -10.21 -19.18
C ILE A 7 3.27 -9.19 -18.35
N GLU A 8 2.00 -9.45 -18.05
CA GLU A 8 1.16 -8.60 -17.20
C GLU A 8 1.74 -8.48 -15.79
N SER A 9 2.25 -9.57 -15.21
CA SER A 9 2.98 -9.56 -13.94
C SER A 9 4.25 -8.70 -13.99
N CYS A 10 5.01 -8.73 -15.09
CA CYS A 10 6.16 -7.83 -15.27
C CYS A 10 5.72 -6.36 -15.38
N TYR A 11 4.65 -6.05 -16.10
CA TYR A 11 4.13 -4.68 -16.25
C TYR A 11 3.54 -4.12 -14.96
N LEU A 12 2.87 -4.95 -14.16
CA LEU A 12 2.35 -4.55 -12.87
C LEU A 12 3.45 -4.50 -11.80
N GLY A 13 4.67 -4.96 -12.08
CA GLY A 13 5.77 -4.99 -11.10
C GLY A 13 5.66 -6.12 -10.09
N GLN A 14 4.91 -7.17 -10.39
CA GLN A 14 4.82 -8.39 -9.56
C GLN A 14 6.11 -9.23 -9.62
N PHE A 15 6.95 -9.01 -10.63
CA PHE A 15 8.28 -9.58 -10.71
C PHE A 15 9.32 -8.47 -10.48
N ILE A 16 9.85 -8.42 -9.26
CA ILE A 16 10.87 -7.44 -8.87
C ILE A 16 12.25 -8.07 -9.08
N PRO A 17 13.12 -7.49 -9.94
CA PRO A 17 14.49 -7.95 -10.08
C PRO A 17 15.25 -7.86 -8.75
N VAL A 18 16.13 -8.84 -8.49
CA VAL A 18 16.86 -9.00 -7.21
C VAL A 18 17.49 -7.70 -6.70
N HIS A 19 18.12 -6.93 -7.58
CA HIS A 19 18.82 -5.70 -7.19
C HIS A 19 17.87 -4.60 -6.67
N TYR A 20 16.59 -4.59 -7.05
CA TYR A 20 15.62 -3.64 -6.50
C TYR A 20 15.13 -4.02 -5.11
N HIS A 21 15.30 -5.27 -4.66
CA HIS A 21 15.03 -5.65 -3.28
C HIS A 21 15.94 -4.94 -2.28
N HIS A 22 17.10 -4.46 -2.73
CA HIS A 22 17.95 -3.58 -1.93
C HIS A 22 17.19 -2.33 -1.44
N ASN A 23 16.34 -1.73 -2.27
CA ASN A 23 15.56 -0.55 -1.87
C ASN A 23 14.60 -0.88 -0.72
N MET A 24 13.95 -2.06 -0.76
CA MET A 24 13.06 -2.53 0.31
C MET A 24 13.81 -2.88 1.59
N LEU A 25 15.04 -3.37 1.49
CA LEU A 25 15.92 -3.64 2.64
C LEU A 25 16.50 -2.36 3.25
N MET A 26 16.67 -1.31 2.44
CA MET A 26 17.19 -0.02 2.88
C MET A 26 16.09 0.89 3.47
N ASP A 27 14.82 0.67 3.14
CA ASP A 27 13.69 1.34 3.78
C ASP A 27 13.62 0.95 5.27
N GLN A 28 14.22 1.81 6.10
CA GLN A 28 14.30 1.60 7.54
C GLN A 28 12.91 1.64 8.19
N ASN A 29 11.97 2.44 7.67
CA ASN A 29 10.63 2.52 8.26
C ASN A 29 9.88 1.20 8.06
N ARG A 30 9.93 0.66 6.84
CA ARG A 30 9.41 -0.68 6.52
C ARG A 30 10.05 -1.75 7.39
N MET A 31 11.38 -1.79 7.40
CA MET A 31 12.14 -2.83 8.08
C MET A 31 11.92 -2.85 9.60
N HIS A 32 11.97 -1.67 10.25
CA HIS A 32 11.72 -1.57 11.69
C HIS A 32 10.26 -1.85 12.03
N GLY A 33 9.31 -1.37 11.22
CA GLY A 33 7.88 -1.62 11.41
C GLY A 33 7.57 -3.12 11.41
N PHE A 34 7.95 -3.84 10.34
CA PHE A 34 7.70 -5.27 10.25
C PHE A 34 8.45 -6.06 11.31
N LYS A 35 9.74 -5.76 11.56
CA LYS A 35 10.49 -6.45 12.62
C LYS A 35 9.80 -6.30 13.98
N SER A 36 9.29 -5.11 14.30
CA SER A 36 8.60 -4.84 15.57
C SER A 36 7.25 -5.54 15.63
N ALA A 37 6.47 -5.53 14.56
CA ALA A 37 5.17 -6.20 14.48
C ALA A 37 5.30 -7.73 14.57
N ILE A 38 6.26 -8.30 13.86
CA ILE A 38 6.58 -9.74 13.91
C ILE A 38 7.08 -10.13 15.29
N ASP A 39 7.98 -9.35 15.90
CA ASP A 39 8.47 -9.61 17.25
C ASP A 39 7.34 -9.57 18.29
N TYR A 40 6.38 -8.67 18.11
CA TYR A 40 5.20 -8.57 18.94
C TYR A 40 4.24 -9.76 18.73
N ALA A 41 3.89 -10.09 17.49
CA ALA A 41 2.84 -11.05 17.18
C ALA A 41 3.31 -12.51 17.30
N VAL A 42 4.52 -12.83 16.84
CA VAL A 42 5.03 -14.21 16.82
C VAL A 42 5.48 -14.65 18.21
N LYS A 43 4.95 -15.80 18.66
CA LYS A 43 5.29 -16.43 19.94
C LYS A 43 6.06 -17.74 19.73
N PRO A 44 6.89 -18.18 20.70
CA PRO A 44 7.48 -19.52 20.69
C PRO A 44 6.43 -20.60 20.46
N GLY A 45 6.73 -21.61 19.62
CA GLY A 45 5.76 -22.64 19.26
C GLY A 45 4.94 -22.34 17.99
N MET A 46 4.89 -21.08 17.53
CA MET A 46 4.06 -20.72 16.38
C MET A 46 4.64 -21.19 15.05
N LYS A 47 3.73 -21.48 14.13
CA LYS A 47 3.97 -21.75 12.72
C LYS A 47 3.56 -20.54 11.88
N VAL A 48 4.47 -20.09 11.01
CA VAL A 48 4.28 -18.87 10.21
C VAL A 48 4.32 -19.19 8.72
N LEU A 49 3.44 -18.55 7.95
CA LEU A 49 3.46 -18.56 6.49
C LEU A 49 3.73 -17.14 5.99
N GLU A 50 4.71 -16.95 5.14
CA GLU A 50 4.92 -15.71 4.39
C GLU A 50 4.52 -15.93 2.92
N LEU A 51 3.60 -15.10 2.43
CA LEU A 51 3.12 -15.08 1.05
C LEU A 51 3.78 -13.91 0.30
N GLY A 52 4.69 -14.22 -0.63
CA GLY A 52 5.51 -13.23 -1.34
C GLY A 52 6.78 -12.89 -0.57
N GLY A 53 7.56 -13.91 -0.20
CA GLY A 53 8.65 -13.75 0.76
C GLY A 53 9.90 -13.03 0.26
N GLY A 54 10.06 -12.84 -1.06
CA GLY A 54 11.16 -12.08 -1.63
C GLY A 54 12.52 -12.59 -1.13
N THR A 55 13.29 -11.73 -0.46
CA THR A 55 14.61 -12.08 0.10
C THR A 55 14.56 -13.03 1.29
N GLY A 56 13.38 -13.31 1.85
CA GLY A 56 13.17 -14.11 3.06
C GLY A 56 13.41 -13.32 4.35
N VAL A 57 13.52 -12.00 4.28
CA VAL A 57 13.91 -11.18 5.44
C VAL A 57 12.84 -11.16 6.55
N LEU A 58 11.55 -11.11 6.20
CA LEU A 58 10.48 -11.14 7.20
C LEU A 58 10.31 -12.54 7.79
N SER A 59 10.44 -13.59 6.95
CA SER A 59 10.56 -14.98 7.40
C SER A 59 11.72 -15.16 8.39
N CYS A 60 12.87 -14.54 8.13
CA CYS A 60 14.01 -14.59 9.04
C CYS A 60 13.69 -13.92 10.39
N PHE A 61 12.96 -12.81 10.40
CA PHE A 61 12.49 -12.18 11.64
C PHE A 61 11.52 -13.08 12.40
N ALA A 62 10.59 -13.73 11.70
CA ALA A 62 9.63 -14.66 12.31
C ALA A 62 10.35 -15.88 12.91
N ALA A 63 11.33 -16.45 12.21
CA ALA A 63 12.08 -17.64 12.62
C ALA A 63 12.87 -17.46 13.93
N ALA A 64 13.12 -16.22 14.36
CA ALA A 64 13.73 -15.94 15.67
C ALA A 64 12.88 -16.47 16.84
N LYS A 65 11.55 -16.54 16.69
CA LYS A 65 10.62 -17.05 17.72
C LYS A 65 9.78 -18.23 17.25
N ALA A 66 9.41 -18.27 15.97
CA ALA A 66 8.63 -19.37 15.41
C ALA A 66 9.38 -20.70 15.45
N ASP A 67 8.61 -21.78 15.50
CA ASP A 67 9.13 -23.15 15.38
C ASP A 67 9.37 -23.52 13.92
N LYS A 68 8.52 -23.01 13.02
CA LYS A 68 8.59 -23.26 11.57
C LYS A 68 8.07 -22.07 10.78
N VAL A 69 8.74 -21.76 9.68
CA VAL A 69 8.31 -20.72 8.73
C VAL A 69 8.29 -21.29 7.31
N TRP A 70 7.21 -21.06 6.56
CA TRP A 70 7.18 -21.28 5.11
C TRP A 70 7.26 -19.93 4.39
N CYS A 71 8.27 -19.77 3.55
CA CYS A 71 8.50 -18.56 2.76
C CYS A 71 8.14 -18.85 1.30
N VAL A 72 6.96 -18.41 0.85
CA VAL A 72 6.48 -18.66 -0.51
C VAL A 72 6.97 -17.55 -1.44
N GLU A 73 7.68 -17.93 -2.49
CA GLU A 73 8.16 -17.00 -3.52
C GLU A 73 7.95 -17.60 -4.91
N PHE A 74 7.50 -16.78 -5.86
CA PHE A 74 7.18 -17.20 -7.22
C PHE A 74 8.36 -17.05 -8.18
N ASN A 75 9.20 -16.02 -8.00
CA ASN A 75 10.34 -15.77 -8.86
C ASN A 75 11.47 -16.78 -8.59
N PRO A 76 11.85 -17.64 -9.56
CA PRO A 76 12.87 -18.67 -9.35
C PRO A 76 14.26 -18.12 -9.03
N ASP A 77 14.64 -16.96 -9.58
CA ASP A 77 15.90 -16.30 -9.25
C ASP A 77 15.87 -15.80 -7.80
N MET A 78 14.74 -15.23 -7.38
CA MET A 78 14.55 -14.78 -6.00
C MET A 78 14.55 -15.95 -5.02
N VAL A 79 13.88 -17.07 -5.33
CA VAL A 79 13.91 -18.30 -4.52
C VAL A 79 15.35 -18.75 -4.26
N LYS A 80 16.20 -18.73 -5.30
CA LYS A 80 17.61 -19.12 -5.18
C LYS A 80 18.37 -18.17 -4.26
N GLU A 81 18.17 -16.86 -4.40
CA GLU A 81 18.86 -15.87 -3.58
C GLU A 81 18.34 -15.86 -2.13
N ALA A 82 17.03 -16.00 -1.90
CA ALA A 82 16.44 -16.12 -0.57
C ALA A 82 17.03 -17.29 0.21
N ARG A 83 17.14 -18.48 -0.41
CA ARG A 83 17.77 -19.65 0.21
C ARG A 83 19.22 -19.39 0.62
N LYS A 84 20.01 -18.70 -0.23
CA LYS A 84 21.38 -18.33 0.11
C LYS A 84 21.43 -17.34 1.26
N MET A 85 20.60 -16.29 1.23
CA MET A 85 20.56 -15.29 2.28
C MET A 85 20.15 -15.91 3.62
N LEU A 86 19.12 -16.75 3.64
CA LEU A 86 18.67 -17.45 4.84
C LEU A 86 19.75 -18.36 5.42
N ALA A 87 20.50 -19.08 4.57
CA ALA A 87 21.61 -19.92 5.03
C ALA A 87 22.75 -19.14 5.71
N LEU A 88 22.84 -17.83 5.50
CA LEU A 88 23.82 -16.94 6.14
C LEU A 88 23.33 -16.33 7.46
N ASN A 89 22.05 -16.48 7.80
CA ASN A 89 21.42 -15.80 8.93
C ASN A 89 20.98 -16.78 10.02
N ALA A 90 20.99 -16.31 11.27
CA ALA A 90 20.56 -17.10 12.41
C ALA A 90 19.07 -17.47 12.30
N ASN A 91 18.74 -18.73 12.61
CA ASN A 91 17.41 -19.33 12.49
C ASN A 91 16.92 -19.50 11.04
N GLY A 92 17.75 -19.20 10.03
CA GLY A 92 17.38 -19.39 8.63
C GLY A 92 17.06 -20.85 8.29
N GLU A 93 17.62 -21.81 9.03
CA GLU A 93 17.32 -23.24 8.91
C GLU A 93 15.87 -23.61 9.27
N LYS A 94 15.15 -22.75 10.02
CA LYS A 94 13.72 -22.92 10.31
C LYS A 94 12.82 -22.44 9.18
N VAL A 95 13.37 -21.74 8.19
CA VAL A 95 12.64 -21.18 7.06
C VAL A 95 12.72 -22.13 5.86
N GLU A 96 11.57 -22.64 5.43
CA GLU A 96 11.44 -23.41 4.21
C GLU A 96 11.02 -22.50 3.05
N VAL A 97 11.94 -22.24 2.12
CA VAL A 97 11.62 -21.47 0.91
C VAL A 97 10.92 -22.36 -0.11
N VAL A 98 9.66 -22.05 -0.36
CA VAL A 98 8.77 -22.76 -1.27
C VAL A 98 8.66 -21.98 -2.58
N HIS A 99 9.05 -22.60 -3.69
CA HIS A 99 8.84 -22.05 -5.03
C HIS A 99 7.41 -22.35 -5.47
N ALA A 100 6.49 -21.39 -5.30
CA ALA A 100 5.08 -21.56 -5.64
C ALA A 100 4.39 -20.20 -5.84
N ASP A 101 3.22 -20.23 -6.48
CA ASP A 101 2.33 -19.06 -6.56
C ASP A 101 1.56 -18.91 -5.24
N ALA A 102 1.68 -17.74 -4.60
CA ALA A 102 0.97 -17.41 -3.37
C ALA A 102 -0.56 -17.48 -3.53
N PHE A 103 -1.09 -17.29 -4.74
CA PHE A 103 -2.51 -17.46 -5.04
C PHE A 103 -3.02 -18.89 -4.83
N GLU A 104 -2.14 -19.89 -4.98
CA GLU A 104 -2.50 -21.31 -5.06
C GLU A 104 -1.87 -22.15 -3.95
N TYR A 105 -0.79 -21.67 -3.31
CA TYR A 105 -0.13 -22.41 -2.24
C TYR A 105 -0.95 -22.42 -0.93
N LEU A 106 -0.95 -23.57 -0.26
CA LEU A 106 -1.33 -23.72 1.14
C LEU A 106 -0.23 -24.52 1.86
N PRO A 107 0.05 -24.20 3.14
CA PRO A 107 0.92 -25.02 3.96
C PRO A 107 0.32 -26.43 4.13
N PRO A 108 1.16 -27.45 4.41
CA PRO A 108 0.67 -28.81 4.59
C PRO A 108 -0.25 -28.97 5.81
N GLU A 109 -0.11 -28.10 6.80
CA GLU A 109 -0.80 -28.07 8.09
C GLU A 109 -1.26 -26.65 8.45
N PRO A 110 -2.17 -26.47 9.43
CA PRO A 110 -2.58 -25.16 9.91
C PRO A 110 -1.40 -24.31 10.41
N VAL A 111 -1.49 -23.00 10.21
CA VAL A 111 -0.52 -22.00 10.68
C VAL A 111 -1.20 -21.02 11.63
N ASP A 112 -0.40 -20.37 12.48
CA ASP A 112 -0.91 -19.43 13.48
C ASP A 112 -0.90 -17.99 12.95
N LEU A 113 0.03 -17.67 12.04
CA LEU A 113 0.22 -16.33 11.50
C LEU A 113 0.60 -16.37 10.01
N VAL A 114 0.04 -15.44 9.26
CA VAL A 114 0.36 -15.18 7.84
C VAL A 114 0.93 -13.78 7.70
N ILE A 115 2.11 -13.69 7.09
CA ILE A 115 2.72 -12.42 6.64
C ILE A 115 2.45 -12.29 5.14
N CYS A 116 1.95 -11.14 4.70
CA CYS A 116 1.85 -10.82 3.29
C CYS A 116 2.21 -9.35 3.11
N GLU A 117 3.34 -9.09 2.47
CA GLU A 117 3.81 -7.75 2.12
C GLU A 117 3.89 -7.66 0.61
N MET A 118 2.74 -7.52 -0.02
CA MET A 118 2.60 -7.24 -1.44
C MET A 118 1.86 -5.90 -1.60
N ILE A 119 2.44 -4.84 -0.99
CA ILE A 119 1.78 -3.57 -0.73
C ILE A 119 2.40 -2.46 -1.56
N HIS A 120 1.58 -1.91 -2.45
CA HIS A 120 1.86 -0.63 -3.08
C HIS A 120 0.88 0.44 -2.56
N VAL A 121 1.25 1.71 -2.71
CA VAL A 121 0.38 2.85 -2.42
C VAL A 121 -0.96 2.68 -3.14
N GLY A 122 -2.05 2.83 -2.38
CA GLY A 122 -3.43 2.66 -2.82
C GLY A 122 -3.85 1.21 -3.01
N MET A 123 -3.07 0.21 -2.58
CA MET A 123 -3.29 -1.21 -2.95
C MET A 123 -3.37 -1.42 -4.46
N LEU A 124 -2.64 -0.61 -5.23
CA LEU A 124 -2.48 -0.76 -6.66
C LEU A 124 -1.40 -1.79 -6.97
N ARG A 125 -1.31 -2.21 -8.24
CA ARG A 125 -0.23 -3.04 -8.83
C ARG A 125 -0.09 -4.44 -8.25
N GLU A 126 0.28 -4.52 -6.98
CA GLU A 126 0.49 -5.74 -6.23
C GLU A 126 -0.82 -6.34 -5.71
N LYS A 127 -0.80 -7.65 -5.48
CA LYS A 127 -2.02 -8.48 -5.45
C LYS A 127 -2.39 -8.95 -4.05
N GLN A 128 -1.96 -8.25 -3.00
CA GLN A 128 -2.20 -8.67 -1.61
C GLN A 128 -3.66 -8.98 -1.29
N VAL A 129 -4.60 -8.11 -1.68
CA VAL A 129 -6.03 -8.33 -1.43
C VAL A 129 -6.48 -9.65 -2.06
N GLU A 130 -6.16 -9.86 -3.34
CA GLU A 130 -6.58 -11.06 -4.07
C GLU A 130 -5.92 -12.34 -3.51
N VAL A 131 -4.64 -12.26 -3.13
CA VAL A 131 -3.88 -13.36 -2.52
C VAL A 131 -4.47 -13.74 -1.15
N ILE A 132 -4.73 -12.77 -0.28
CA ILE A 132 -5.30 -13.01 1.05
C ILE A 132 -6.72 -13.58 0.95
N GLU A 133 -7.58 -13.04 0.08
CA GLU A 133 -8.94 -13.56 -0.11
C GLU A 133 -8.94 -14.98 -0.71
N SER A 134 -8.02 -15.28 -1.64
CA SER A 134 -7.81 -16.64 -2.13
C SER A 134 -7.36 -17.59 -1.00
N PHE A 135 -6.38 -17.15 -0.21
CA PHE A 135 -5.86 -17.91 0.93
C PHE A 135 -6.97 -18.22 1.94
N LYS A 136 -7.73 -17.22 2.41
CA LYS A 136 -8.82 -17.40 3.39
C LYS A 136 -9.79 -18.50 2.95
N ARG A 137 -10.27 -18.41 1.71
CA ARG A 137 -11.22 -19.38 1.13
C ARG A 137 -10.65 -20.80 1.13
N ARG A 138 -9.45 -20.97 0.58
CA ARG A 138 -8.81 -22.29 0.47
C ARG A 138 -8.43 -22.85 1.84
N TYR A 139 -7.94 -22.00 2.74
CA TYR A 139 -7.54 -22.36 4.10
C TYR A 139 -8.74 -22.85 4.92
N LEU A 140 -9.85 -22.11 4.91
CA LEU A 140 -11.09 -22.53 5.59
C LEU A 140 -11.65 -23.83 5.00
N GLN A 141 -11.62 -24.00 3.69
CA GLN A 141 -12.07 -25.24 3.04
C GLN A 141 -11.23 -26.45 3.46
N ARG A 142 -9.91 -26.28 3.60
CA ARG A 142 -8.99 -27.38 3.93
C ARG A 142 -8.95 -27.70 5.42
N PHE A 143 -8.94 -26.68 6.28
CA PHE A 143 -8.63 -26.83 7.70
C PHE A 143 -9.80 -26.52 8.63
N GLY A 144 -10.91 -25.97 8.14
CA GLY A 144 -12.11 -25.69 8.94
C GLY A 144 -12.02 -24.45 9.86
N GLY A 145 -10.88 -23.77 9.88
CA GLY A 145 -10.65 -22.57 10.70
C GLY A 145 -10.16 -22.87 12.13
N PRO A 146 -9.94 -21.82 12.95
CA PRO A 146 -10.07 -20.40 12.62
C PRO A 146 -9.02 -19.93 11.60
N LEU A 147 -9.22 -18.73 11.04
CA LEU A 147 -8.19 -18.08 10.23
C LEU A 147 -6.98 -17.71 11.11
N PRO A 148 -5.75 -17.72 10.55
CA PRO A 148 -4.57 -17.22 11.24
C PRO A 148 -4.62 -15.70 11.43
N ILE A 149 -3.72 -15.18 12.28
CA ILE A 149 -3.45 -13.75 12.36
C ILE A 149 -2.82 -13.29 11.03
N PHE A 150 -3.22 -12.13 10.51
CA PHE A 150 -2.60 -11.55 9.32
C PHE A 150 -1.69 -10.38 9.70
N LEU A 151 -0.51 -10.31 9.08
CA LEU A 151 0.37 -9.14 9.11
C LEU A 151 0.56 -8.62 7.66
N PRO A 152 0.20 -7.36 7.37
CA PRO A 152 -0.47 -6.39 8.25
C PRO A 152 -1.88 -6.83 8.67
N GLU A 153 -2.36 -6.32 9.80
CA GLU A 153 -3.74 -6.54 10.26
C GLU A 153 -4.75 -5.66 9.48
N ALA A 154 -4.38 -4.41 9.20
CA ALA A 154 -5.26 -3.45 8.54
C ALA A 154 -4.50 -2.42 7.69
N ILE A 155 -5.22 -1.79 6.76
CA ILE A 155 -4.67 -0.73 5.89
C ILE A 155 -5.66 0.43 5.85
N ILE A 156 -5.15 1.66 6.02
CA ILE A 156 -5.92 2.89 5.86
C ILE A 156 -5.45 3.59 4.60
N MET A 157 -6.38 3.93 3.72
CA MET A 157 -6.11 4.65 2.49
C MET A 157 -6.81 6.00 2.47
N ALA A 158 -6.04 7.04 2.14
CA ALA A 158 -6.53 8.40 2.08
C ALA A 158 -6.05 9.12 0.82
N VAL A 159 -6.79 10.16 0.45
CA VAL A 159 -6.48 11.03 -0.70
C VAL A 159 -6.47 12.49 -0.25
N GLN A 160 -5.56 13.28 -0.81
CA GLN A 160 -5.39 14.69 -0.49
C GLN A 160 -5.30 15.53 -1.76
N ALA A 161 -6.06 16.63 -1.78
CA ALA A 161 -6.02 17.63 -2.84
C ALA A 161 -4.79 18.55 -2.65
N MET A 162 -3.95 18.68 -3.68
CA MET A 162 -2.73 19.48 -3.59
C MET A 162 -2.31 20.16 -4.90
N GLN A 163 -1.42 21.14 -4.74
CA GLN A 163 -0.58 21.67 -5.79
C GLN A 163 0.79 21.01 -5.72
N GLN A 164 1.29 20.56 -6.88
CA GLN A 164 2.58 19.90 -7.07
C GLN A 164 3.39 20.66 -8.13
N GLU A 165 4.67 20.87 -7.87
CA GLU A 165 5.62 21.33 -8.86
C GLU A 165 5.99 20.21 -9.82
N TYR A 166 5.86 20.52 -11.11
CA TYR A 166 6.17 19.65 -12.25
C TYR A 166 7.12 20.35 -13.25
N ASP A 167 7.74 21.45 -12.83
CA ASP A 167 8.80 22.10 -13.59
C ASP A 167 10.14 21.45 -13.20
N PHE A 168 10.85 20.94 -14.20
CA PHE A 168 12.17 20.36 -14.03
C PHE A 168 13.15 21.17 -14.86
N GLU A 169 13.67 22.25 -14.27
CA GLU A 169 14.61 23.18 -14.92
C GLU A 169 14.02 23.78 -16.21
N GLY A 170 12.76 24.24 -16.17
CA GLY A 170 12.03 24.79 -17.31
C GLY A 170 11.34 23.75 -18.19
N PHE A 171 11.46 22.45 -17.88
CA PHE A 171 10.73 21.39 -18.56
C PHE A 171 9.49 20.98 -17.76
N TYR A 172 8.31 21.35 -18.26
CA TYR A 172 7.04 20.97 -17.62
C TYR A 172 6.67 19.51 -17.93
N ALA A 173 6.68 18.65 -16.91
CA ALA A 173 6.38 17.23 -17.02
C ALA A 173 5.44 16.76 -15.89
N PRO A 174 4.11 16.82 -16.10
CA PRO A 174 3.15 16.26 -15.14
C PRO A 174 3.24 14.73 -15.18
N ILE A 175 4.00 14.16 -14.24
CA ILE A 175 4.26 12.73 -14.13
C ILE A 175 3.95 12.23 -12.72
N VAL A 176 3.71 10.94 -12.57
CA VAL A 176 3.53 10.34 -11.24
C VAL A 176 4.80 10.50 -10.42
N GLN A 177 4.67 10.95 -9.17
CA GLN A 177 5.78 11.12 -8.25
C GLN A 177 5.59 10.24 -7.00
N PHE A 178 6.68 9.64 -6.54
CA PHE A 178 6.76 8.96 -5.25
C PHE A 178 7.59 9.80 -4.29
N GLN A 179 7.01 10.12 -3.14
CA GLN A 179 7.58 11.08 -2.19
C GLN A 179 7.73 10.41 -0.82
N GLU A 180 8.90 10.52 -0.20
CA GLU A 180 9.12 10.03 1.16
C GLU A 180 8.17 10.72 2.14
N SER A 181 7.49 9.96 2.99
CA SER A 181 6.45 10.49 3.88
C SER A 181 6.98 11.24 5.10
N THR A 182 8.27 11.08 5.40
CA THR A 182 8.96 11.77 6.52
C THR A 182 9.71 13.03 6.06
N ALA A 183 9.79 13.27 4.75
CA ALA A 183 10.53 14.40 4.18
C ALA A 183 9.60 15.58 3.85
N ILE A 184 10.16 16.78 3.94
CA ILE A 184 9.52 17.99 3.41
C ILE A 184 9.85 18.07 1.93
N HIS A 185 8.83 18.22 1.08
CA HIS A 185 8.98 18.34 -0.36
C HIS A 185 8.77 19.81 -0.79
N PRO A 186 9.83 20.54 -1.15
CA PRO A 186 9.69 21.84 -1.81
C PRO A 186 8.80 21.71 -3.06
N GLY A 187 8.04 22.75 -3.38
CA GLY A 187 7.12 22.73 -4.53
C GLY A 187 5.78 22.03 -4.27
N VAL A 188 5.55 21.52 -3.06
CA VAL A 188 4.25 20.99 -2.64
C VAL A 188 3.47 22.00 -1.81
N LEU A 189 2.22 22.22 -2.19
CA LEU A 189 1.26 23.00 -1.41
C LEU A 189 0.00 22.17 -1.18
N GLU A 190 -0.21 21.76 0.06
CA GLU A 190 -1.42 21.07 0.50
C GLU A 190 -2.59 22.06 0.50
N LEU A 191 -3.63 21.75 -0.29
CA LEU A 191 -4.78 22.65 -0.47
C LEU A 191 -5.89 22.36 0.54
N ALA A 192 -5.98 21.12 1.02
CA ALA A 192 -6.96 20.64 2.00
C ALA A 192 -6.37 19.47 2.81
N PRO A 193 -6.93 19.14 3.99
CA PRO A 193 -6.55 17.95 4.73
C PRO A 193 -6.89 16.66 3.96
N PRO A 194 -6.16 15.55 4.22
CA PRO A 194 -6.47 14.27 3.60
C PRO A 194 -7.83 13.73 4.05
N SER A 195 -8.51 13.01 3.15
CA SER A 195 -9.75 12.31 3.42
C SER A 195 -9.55 10.81 3.27
N VAL A 196 -9.97 10.03 4.28
CA VAL A 196 -9.94 8.56 4.22
C VAL A 196 -11.05 8.09 3.29
N TYR A 197 -10.69 7.30 2.27
CA TYR A 197 -11.67 6.73 1.33
C TYR A 197 -11.89 5.23 1.55
N SER A 198 -10.98 4.54 2.23
CA SER A 198 -11.12 3.11 2.49
C SER A 198 -10.28 2.66 3.68
N ILE A 199 -10.78 1.66 4.39
CA ILE A 199 -10.08 0.92 5.44
C ILE A 199 -10.26 -0.56 5.14
N ILE A 200 -9.17 -1.31 5.16
CA ILE A 200 -9.16 -2.77 5.04
C ILE A 200 -8.86 -3.35 6.42
N ASP A 201 -9.65 -4.31 6.85
CA ASP A 201 -9.36 -5.20 7.98
C ASP A 201 -9.20 -6.62 7.42
N PHE A 202 -7.99 -7.16 7.47
CA PHE A 202 -7.70 -8.46 6.89
C PHE A 202 -8.31 -9.63 7.68
N ASN A 203 -8.91 -9.40 8.85
CA ASN A 203 -9.73 -10.41 9.52
C ASN A 203 -11.13 -10.55 8.88
N GLN A 204 -11.52 -9.62 8.01
CA GLN A 204 -12.81 -9.61 7.32
C GLN A 204 -12.63 -9.80 5.82
N ASN A 205 -13.72 -10.10 5.10
CA ASN A 205 -13.67 -10.14 3.64
C ASN A 205 -13.40 -8.74 3.09
N THR A 206 -12.51 -8.63 2.11
CA THR A 206 -12.10 -7.36 1.51
C THR A 206 -12.64 -7.21 0.09
N ASP A 207 -13.27 -6.07 -0.21
CA ASP A 207 -13.70 -5.73 -1.56
C ASP A 207 -12.53 -5.51 -2.51
N SER A 208 -12.72 -5.84 -3.79
CA SER A 208 -11.69 -5.68 -4.83
C SER A 208 -11.75 -4.32 -5.55
N VAL A 209 -12.73 -3.48 -5.25
CA VAL A 209 -12.94 -2.18 -5.90
C VAL A 209 -12.91 -1.08 -4.83
N PHE A 210 -12.07 -0.09 -5.05
CA PHE A 210 -12.01 1.11 -4.23
C PHE A 210 -12.54 2.30 -5.02
N SER A 211 -13.33 3.14 -4.35
CA SER A 211 -13.88 4.36 -4.94
C SER A 211 -13.97 5.46 -3.93
N PHE A 212 -13.91 6.70 -4.42
CA PHE A 212 -14.14 7.89 -3.64
C PHE A 212 -15.02 8.84 -4.46
N ASP A 213 -15.99 9.46 -3.80
CA ASP A 213 -16.71 10.63 -4.28
C ASP A 213 -16.94 11.52 -3.05
N GLY A 214 -16.08 12.53 -2.91
CA GLY A 214 -16.00 13.31 -1.69
C GLY A 214 -15.67 14.77 -1.96
N LYS A 215 -15.87 15.57 -0.92
CA LYS A 215 -15.67 17.02 -0.98
C LYS A 215 -14.52 17.45 -0.09
N PHE A 216 -13.76 18.43 -0.56
CA PHE A 216 -12.71 19.10 0.19
C PHE A 216 -13.05 20.58 0.31
N VAL A 217 -12.89 21.14 1.50
CA VAL A 217 -12.85 22.59 1.69
C VAL A 217 -11.41 23.02 1.51
N VAL A 218 -11.18 23.95 0.58
CA VAL A 218 -9.83 24.48 0.31
C VAL A 218 -9.44 25.40 1.47
N GLU A 219 -8.34 25.08 2.13
CA GLU A 219 -7.78 25.89 3.23
C GLU A 219 -6.73 26.89 2.72
N ARG A 220 -6.11 26.59 1.57
CA ARG A 220 -5.04 27.42 0.99
C ARG A 220 -5.27 27.64 -0.50
N SER A 221 -5.28 28.90 -0.93
CA SER A 221 -5.41 29.26 -2.34
C SER A 221 -4.21 28.77 -3.16
N GLY A 222 -4.45 28.30 -4.38
CA GLY A 222 -3.41 27.74 -5.23
C GLY A 222 -3.95 27.15 -6.53
N THR A 223 -3.26 26.13 -7.04
CA THR A 223 -3.62 25.39 -8.25
C THR A 223 -3.75 23.92 -7.91
N LEU A 224 -4.98 23.40 -7.87
CA LEU A 224 -5.20 21.97 -7.79
C LEU A 224 -4.74 21.33 -9.09
N ASN A 225 -3.59 20.67 -9.09
CA ASN A 225 -3.05 19.97 -10.26
C ASN A 225 -2.64 18.52 -9.94
N SER A 226 -2.78 18.08 -8.69
CA SER A 226 -2.44 16.72 -8.29
C SER A 226 -3.31 16.23 -7.13
N LEU A 227 -3.53 14.91 -7.11
CA LEU A 227 -4.03 14.20 -5.94
C LEU A 227 -2.91 13.34 -5.36
N ARG A 228 -2.68 13.47 -4.05
CA ARG A 228 -1.78 12.60 -3.28
C ARG A 228 -2.57 11.45 -2.67
N PHE A 229 -2.09 10.24 -2.88
CA PHE A 229 -2.59 9.02 -2.27
C PHE A 229 -1.66 8.59 -1.15
N ILE A 230 -2.26 8.22 -0.03
CA ILE A 230 -1.60 7.90 1.23
C ILE A 230 -2.05 6.49 1.62
N THR A 231 -1.09 5.65 2.02
CA THR A 231 -1.35 4.30 2.50
C THR A 231 -0.61 4.07 3.79
N LYS A 232 -1.37 3.89 4.86
CA LYS A 232 -0.86 3.57 6.19
C LYS A 232 -1.19 2.13 6.50
N ASN A 233 -0.18 1.31 6.74
CA ASN A 233 -0.33 -0.08 7.13
C ASN A 233 -0.29 -0.17 8.65
N ILE A 234 -1.36 -0.69 9.24
CA ILE A 234 -1.40 -1.09 10.64
C ILE A 234 -0.87 -2.52 10.65
N LEU A 235 0.43 -2.65 10.93
CA LEU A 235 1.09 -3.94 10.90
C LEU A 235 0.58 -4.81 12.04
N ALA A 236 0.50 -4.26 13.25
CA ALA A 236 -0.09 -4.93 14.40
C ALA A 236 -0.84 -3.94 15.31
N VAL A 237 -1.96 -4.37 15.87
CA VAL A 237 -2.66 -3.64 16.93
C VAL A 237 -2.12 -4.10 18.29
N VAL A 238 -1.81 -3.16 19.19
CA VAL A 238 -1.28 -3.43 20.53
C VAL A 238 -2.26 -2.91 21.59
N PRO A 239 -3.31 -3.69 21.93
CA PRO A 239 -4.39 -3.22 22.80
C PRO A 239 -3.91 -2.80 24.19
N GLU A 240 -2.93 -3.50 24.76
CA GLU A 240 -2.39 -3.22 26.10
C GLU A 240 -1.74 -1.85 26.19
N ARG A 241 -1.35 -1.27 25.05
CA ARG A 241 -0.74 0.07 24.94
C ARG A 241 -1.66 1.09 24.30
N SER A 242 -2.86 0.69 23.87
CA SER A 242 -3.77 1.55 23.08
C SER A 242 -3.06 2.20 21.88
N SER A 243 -2.23 1.42 21.19
CA SER A 243 -1.36 1.89 20.10
C SER A 243 -1.31 0.89 18.95
N THR A 244 -0.75 1.30 17.83
CA THR A 244 -0.47 0.45 16.67
C THR A 244 1.03 0.45 16.35
N ILE A 245 1.51 -0.65 15.75
CA ILE A 245 2.80 -0.69 15.07
C ILE A 245 2.52 -0.48 13.60
N ASP A 246 3.06 0.60 13.04
CA ASP A 246 2.67 1.09 11.73
C ASP A 246 3.84 1.08 10.74
N TRP A 247 3.50 1.03 9.46
CA TRP A 247 4.39 1.40 8.36
C TRP A 247 3.64 2.31 7.39
N LEU A 248 4.16 3.51 7.19
CA LEU A 248 3.62 4.47 6.23
C LEU A 248 4.42 4.35 4.92
N ASN A 249 3.75 4.01 3.82
CA ASN A 249 4.39 4.01 2.50
C ASN A 249 4.86 5.42 2.11
N HIS A 250 5.66 5.49 1.06
CA HIS A 250 5.83 6.73 0.32
C HIS A 250 4.46 7.25 -0.15
N TYR A 251 4.32 8.57 -0.23
CA TYR A 251 3.19 9.17 -0.91
C TYR A 251 3.29 8.93 -2.41
N MET A 252 2.13 8.76 -3.06
CA MET A 252 2.02 8.71 -4.51
C MET A 252 1.19 9.89 -4.99
N SER A 253 1.82 10.82 -5.71
CA SER A 253 1.16 11.99 -6.28
C SER A 253 0.88 11.76 -7.75
N LEU A 254 -0.40 11.82 -8.13
CA LEU A 254 -0.82 11.69 -9.53
C LEU A 254 -1.27 13.05 -10.08
N PRO A 255 -0.84 13.43 -11.28
CA PRO A 255 -1.30 14.66 -11.90
C PRO A 255 -2.77 14.55 -12.29
N LEU A 256 -3.50 15.66 -12.19
CA LEU A 256 -4.82 15.80 -12.80
C LEU A 256 -4.66 16.12 -14.28
N ALA A 257 -5.60 15.62 -15.10
CA ALA A 257 -5.63 15.91 -16.53
C ALA A 257 -5.73 17.42 -16.84
N ALA A 258 -6.42 18.18 -15.99
CA ALA A 258 -6.53 19.62 -16.10
C ALA A 258 -6.37 20.28 -14.71
N PRO A 259 -5.46 21.26 -14.56
CA PRO A 259 -5.31 21.99 -13.32
C PRO A 259 -6.48 22.96 -13.09
N LEU A 260 -6.87 23.16 -11.83
CA LEU A 260 -7.91 24.10 -11.41
C LEU A 260 -7.32 25.18 -10.50
N LYS A 261 -7.60 26.45 -10.78
CA LYS A 261 -7.28 27.54 -9.84
C LYS A 261 -8.32 27.55 -8.73
N VAL A 262 -7.86 27.53 -7.49
CA VAL A 262 -8.72 27.42 -6.30
C VAL A 262 -8.36 28.49 -5.28
N LYS A 263 -9.34 28.92 -4.51
CA LYS A 263 -9.20 29.88 -3.42
C LYS A 263 -9.57 29.23 -2.09
N ALA A 264 -8.96 29.70 -1.01
CA ALA A 264 -9.39 29.33 0.33
C ALA A 264 -10.91 29.60 0.50
N GLY A 265 -11.65 28.61 0.98
CA GLY A 265 -13.11 28.63 1.09
C GLY A 265 -13.85 27.97 -0.08
N ASP A 266 -13.20 27.69 -1.21
CA ASP A 266 -13.83 26.91 -2.28
C ASP A 266 -14.12 25.49 -1.81
N VAL A 267 -15.17 24.87 -2.39
CA VAL A 267 -15.46 23.45 -2.20
C VAL A 267 -15.15 22.70 -3.48
N LEU A 268 -14.21 21.76 -3.38
CA LEU A 268 -13.85 20.84 -4.45
C LEU A 268 -14.67 19.57 -4.30
N GLN A 269 -15.18 19.03 -5.39
CA GLN A 269 -15.62 17.64 -5.48
C GLN A 269 -14.57 16.84 -6.23
N VAL A 270 -14.14 15.73 -5.65
CA VAL A 270 -13.14 14.82 -6.20
C VAL A 270 -13.74 13.42 -6.24
N SER A 271 -13.56 12.71 -7.35
CA SER A 271 -13.96 11.32 -7.46
C SER A 271 -12.96 10.47 -8.26
N PHE A 272 -12.93 9.18 -7.95
CA PHE A 272 -12.17 8.17 -8.66
C PHE A 272 -12.67 6.77 -8.33
N GLN A 273 -12.30 5.79 -9.15
CA GLN A 273 -12.54 4.38 -8.90
C GLN A 273 -11.42 3.53 -9.52
N TYR A 274 -11.00 2.48 -8.83
CA TYR A 274 -10.01 1.53 -9.34
C TYR A 274 -10.15 0.17 -8.65
N ARG A 275 -9.45 -0.84 -9.18
CA ARG A 275 -9.40 -2.18 -8.58
C ARG A 275 -8.14 -2.37 -7.76
N ALA A 276 -8.24 -3.12 -6.67
CA ALA A 276 -7.07 -3.64 -5.96
C ALA A 276 -6.14 -4.38 -6.95
N GLY A 277 -4.83 -4.15 -6.86
CA GLY A 277 -3.85 -4.65 -7.80
C GLY A 277 -3.99 -4.13 -9.24
N GLY A 278 -4.79 -3.08 -9.46
CA GLY A 278 -4.94 -2.42 -10.76
C GLY A 278 -3.74 -1.55 -11.10
N SER A 279 -3.63 -1.12 -12.36
CA SER A 279 -2.52 -0.27 -12.80
C SER A 279 -2.71 1.18 -12.35
N ILE A 280 -1.61 1.91 -12.16
CA ILE A 280 -1.63 3.36 -11.86
C ILE A 280 -2.41 4.14 -12.94
N PRO A 281 -2.22 3.90 -14.26
CA PRO A 281 -3.00 4.55 -15.30
C PRO A 281 -4.51 4.34 -15.20
N SER A 282 -4.97 3.21 -14.64
CA SER A 282 -6.41 2.96 -14.46
C SER A 282 -7.04 3.91 -13.43
N LEU A 283 -6.28 4.26 -12.38
CA LEU A 283 -6.67 5.27 -11.40
C LEU A 283 -6.61 6.68 -12.04
N GLU A 284 -5.52 7.02 -12.74
CA GLU A 284 -5.39 8.32 -13.42
C GLU A 284 -6.56 8.59 -14.36
N ALA A 285 -6.95 7.59 -15.15
CA ALA A 285 -8.06 7.71 -16.11
C ALA A 285 -9.43 7.92 -15.44
N SER A 286 -9.61 7.50 -14.19
CA SER A 286 -10.88 7.62 -13.45
C SER A 286 -10.97 8.87 -12.58
N MET A 287 -9.84 9.53 -12.30
CA MET A 287 -9.78 10.74 -11.48
C MET A 287 -10.55 11.92 -12.10
N ARG A 288 -11.42 12.54 -11.31
CA ARG A 288 -12.16 13.75 -11.64
C ARG A 288 -12.06 14.73 -10.48
N ALA A 289 -11.97 16.02 -10.81
CA ALA A 289 -12.03 17.10 -9.84
C ALA A 289 -12.78 18.29 -10.45
N CYS A 290 -13.63 18.94 -9.67
CA CYS A 290 -14.28 20.20 -10.05
C CYS A 290 -14.55 21.08 -8.83
N ILE A 291 -14.75 22.37 -9.06
CA ILE A 291 -15.21 23.31 -8.03
C ILE A 291 -16.74 23.27 -8.04
N VAL A 292 -17.36 22.94 -6.90
CA VAL A 292 -18.82 22.88 -6.73
C VAL A 292 -19.37 24.05 -5.91
N TYR A 293 -18.49 24.81 -5.26
CA TYR A 293 -18.81 26.08 -4.63
C TYR A 293 -17.61 27.02 -4.80
N ASP A 294 -17.86 28.20 -5.38
CA ASP A 294 -16.89 29.26 -5.57
C ASP A 294 -17.13 30.37 -4.53
N ALA A 295 -16.16 30.57 -3.63
CA ALA A 295 -16.29 31.54 -2.55
C ALA A 295 -16.27 33.00 -3.05
N ALA A 296 -15.68 33.27 -4.21
CA ALA A 296 -15.58 34.63 -4.76
C ALA A 296 -16.92 35.15 -5.29
N LEU A 297 -17.73 34.27 -5.89
CA LEU A 297 -19.06 34.64 -6.43
C LEU A 297 -20.06 35.06 -5.35
N GLN A 298 -19.85 34.67 -4.09
CA GLN A 298 -20.74 35.05 -2.97
C GLN A 298 -20.31 36.36 -2.27
N ALA A 299 -19.02 36.70 -2.27
CA ALA A 299 -18.55 37.97 -1.72
C ALA A 299 -19.10 39.17 -2.51
N GLU A 300 -19.19 39.05 -3.84
CA GLU A 300 -19.80 40.08 -4.70
C GLU A 300 -21.31 40.21 -4.50
N HIS A 301 -22.01 39.09 -4.22
CA HIS A 301 -23.45 39.10 -3.98
C HIS A 301 -23.85 39.69 -2.61
N ARG A 302 -22.95 39.68 -1.63
CA ARG A 302 -23.15 40.39 -0.35
C ARG A 302 -22.87 41.90 -0.44
N ALA A 303 -22.03 42.33 -1.37
CA ALA A 303 -21.71 43.75 -1.54
C ALA A 303 -22.85 44.56 -2.17
N THR A 304 -23.76 43.93 -2.92
CA THR A 304 -24.88 44.61 -3.59
C THR A 304 -26.15 44.78 -2.73
N VAL A 305 -26.18 44.25 -1.51
CA VAL A 305 -27.37 44.34 -0.61
C VAL A 305 -27.28 45.51 0.37
N TYR A 306 -26.18 46.28 0.35
CA TYR A 306 -25.98 47.48 1.18
C TYR A 306 -25.52 48.70 0.37
N ALA A 307 -26.11 48.94 -0.79
CA ALA A 307 -25.98 50.19 -1.54
C ALA A 307 -27.35 50.89 -1.64
#